data_AF-A0A416HLK1-F1
#
_entry.id   AF-A0A416HLK1-F1
#
_cell.length_a   1.000
_cell.length_b   1.000
_cell.length_c   1.000
_cell.angle_alpha   90.00
_cell.angle_beta   90.00
_cell.angle_gamma   90.00
#
_symmetry.space_group_name_H-M   'P 1'
#
loop_
_entity.id
_entity.type
_entity.pdbx_description
1 polymer ?
#
loop_
_entity_poly.entity_id
_entity_poly.type
_entity_poly.pdbx_seq_one_letter_code
_entity_poly.pdbx_strand_id
1 'polypeptide(L)'
;MAEKRTKQQLGKALKYLSRLESGQSLYWCFHDVLGMSNEEIGEAGYNLQEYYVEDTQKNVAAASSIQLKIGADKDRGVAQREPEGVPAPVPYQRLRDLIQSPFLEVSLTHEEEYHKDTPVIPELCIDILTEAGKTEWADILDAEVCQVYMGLNGLEVSLVGVSPSRLEAFSSVLTGQCTDELYEKWVADTEEIYLARTQQMKR
;
A
#
# COMPACT_ATOMS: atom_id res chain seq x y z
N MET A 1 6.57 -37.61 -3.70
CA MET A 1 5.19 -37.13 -3.98
C MET A 1 4.83 -35.85 -3.22
N ALA A 2 5.17 -35.71 -1.93
CA ALA A 2 4.90 -34.50 -1.15
C ALA A 2 5.56 -33.22 -1.74
N GLU A 3 6.80 -33.32 -2.20
CA GLU A 3 7.57 -32.20 -2.76
C GLU A 3 6.99 -31.62 -4.07
N LYS A 4 6.38 -32.48 -4.89
CA LYS A 4 5.71 -32.04 -6.13
C LYS A 4 4.42 -31.28 -5.82
N ARG A 5 3.73 -31.67 -4.74
CA ARG A 5 2.50 -31.03 -4.28
C ARG A 5 2.79 -29.66 -3.64
N THR A 6 3.88 -29.54 -2.88
CA THR A 6 4.29 -28.25 -2.28
C THR A 6 4.74 -27.25 -3.35
N LYS A 7 5.54 -27.66 -4.35
CA LYS A 7 5.91 -26.79 -5.48
C LYS A 7 4.69 -26.31 -6.29
N GLN A 8 3.72 -27.19 -6.51
CA GLN A 8 2.47 -26.81 -7.21
C GLN A 8 1.61 -25.84 -6.38
N GLN A 9 1.58 -25.96 -5.06
CA GLN A 9 0.87 -25.02 -4.20
C GLN A 9 1.58 -23.68 -4.10
N LEU A 10 2.92 -23.69 -4.02
CA LEU A 10 3.74 -22.47 -4.06
C LEU A 10 3.53 -21.71 -5.37
N GLY A 11 3.59 -22.38 -6.53
CA GLY A 11 3.37 -21.74 -7.82
C GLY A 11 1.96 -21.16 -7.98
N LYS A 12 0.94 -21.78 -7.37
CA LYS A 12 -0.40 -21.20 -7.30
C LYS A 12 -0.42 -19.95 -6.43
N ALA A 13 0.17 -20.00 -5.23
CA ALA A 13 0.23 -18.87 -4.31
C ALA A 13 0.99 -17.68 -4.92
N LEU A 14 2.13 -17.91 -5.57
CA LEU A 14 2.90 -16.87 -6.28
C LEU A 14 2.08 -16.20 -7.38
N LYS A 15 1.33 -17.00 -8.16
CA LYS A 15 0.44 -16.47 -9.20
C LYS A 15 -0.76 -15.70 -8.65
N TYR A 16 -1.21 -16.01 -7.44
CA TYR A 16 -2.23 -15.20 -6.76
C TYR A 16 -1.63 -13.90 -6.24
N LEU A 17 -0.44 -13.94 -5.62
CA LEU A 17 0.27 -12.75 -5.15
C LEU A 17 0.57 -11.78 -6.30
N SER A 18 1.02 -12.27 -7.45
CA SER A 18 1.29 -11.43 -8.63
C SER A 18 0.05 -10.82 -9.28
N ARG A 19 -1.16 -11.17 -8.82
CA ARG A 19 -2.41 -10.52 -9.24
C ARG A 19 -2.85 -9.42 -8.28
N LEU A 20 -2.35 -9.46 -7.06
CA LEU A 20 -2.67 -8.52 -5.98
C LEU A 20 -1.61 -7.42 -5.91
N GLU A 21 -0.34 -7.82 -6.05
CA GLU A 21 0.80 -6.95 -5.93
C GLU A 21 1.49 -6.78 -7.29
N SER A 22 2.10 -5.62 -7.53
CA SER A 22 2.96 -5.37 -8.70
C SER A 22 4.12 -4.43 -8.35
N GLY A 23 5.13 -4.35 -9.22
CA GLY A 23 6.28 -3.47 -9.03
C GLY A 23 7.08 -3.79 -7.75
N GLN A 24 7.46 -2.75 -7.00
CA GLN A 24 8.29 -2.86 -5.80
C GLN A 24 7.65 -3.72 -4.70
N SER A 25 6.33 -3.62 -4.49
CA SER A 25 5.63 -4.37 -3.44
C SER A 25 5.60 -5.87 -3.76
N LEU A 26 5.45 -6.24 -5.04
CA LEU A 26 5.56 -7.63 -5.47
C LEU A 26 6.99 -8.16 -5.31
N TYR A 27 7.98 -7.34 -5.66
CA TYR A 27 9.38 -7.68 -5.47
C TYR A 27 9.71 -7.92 -4.00
N TRP A 28 9.29 -7.03 -3.10
CA TRP A 28 9.50 -7.18 -1.65
C TRP A 28 8.83 -8.45 -1.10
N CYS A 29 7.61 -8.75 -1.53
CA CYS A 29 6.94 -9.98 -1.15
C CYS A 29 7.74 -11.22 -1.56
N PHE A 30 8.33 -11.23 -2.76
CA PHE A 30 9.13 -12.36 -3.20
C PHE A 30 10.49 -12.41 -2.49
N HIS A 31 11.17 -11.28 -2.39
CA HIS A 31 12.55 -11.20 -1.92
C HIS A 31 12.67 -11.25 -0.40
N ASP A 32 11.87 -10.47 0.34
CA ASP A 32 12.03 -10.33 1.79
C ASP A 32 11.11 -11.27 2.59
N VAL A 33 9.86 -11.41 2.11
CA VAL A 33 8.84 -12.23 2.79
C VAL A 33 9.00 -13.72 2.43
N LEU A 34 9.09 -14.04 1.14
CA LEU A 34 9.26 -15.42 0.67
C LEU A 34 10.72 -15.86 0.60
N GLY A 35 11.67 -14.92 0.72
CA GLY A 35 13.10 -15.23 0.70
C GLY A 35 13.62 -15.72 -0.65
N MET A 36 12.90 -15.43 -1.73
CA MET A 36 13.34 -15.78 -3.08
C MET A 36 14.49 -14.88 -3.50
N SER A 37 15.51 -15.46 -4.12
CA SER A 37 16.57 -14.69 -4.74
C SER A 37 16.09 -13.97 -6.00
N ASN A 38 16.81 -12.93 -6.40
CA ASN A 38 16.60 -12.21 -7.64
C ASN A 38 16.58 -13.15 -8.86
N GLU A 39 17.44 -14.17 -8.86
CA GLU A 39 17.51 -15.19 -9.91
C GLU A 39 16.24 -16.05 -9.95
N GLU A 40 15.75 -16.54 -8.80
CA GLU A 40 14.51 -17.32 -8.70
C GLU A 40 13.27 -16.51 -9.12
N ILE A 41 13.25 -15.22 -8.82
CA ILE A 41 12.18 -14.30 -9.25
C ILE A 41 12.18 -14.17 -10.78
N GLY A 42 13.35 -14.02 -11.39
CA GLY A 42 13.52 -14.00 -12.84
C GLY A 42 13.14 -15.32 -13.51
N GLU A 43 13.59 -16.46 -12.97
CA GLU A 43 13.26 -17.80 -13.47
C GLU A 43 11.76 -18.12 -13.36
N ALA A 44 11.08 -17.59 -12.34
CA ALA A 44 9.64 -17.69 -12.18
C ALA A 44 8.85 -16.85 -13.21
N GLY A 45 9.55 -16.05 -14.03
CA GLY A 45 8.99 -15.29 -15.15
C GLY A 45 8.50 -13.89 -14.79
N TYR A 46 8.93 -13.35 -13.64
CA TYR A 46 8.56 -11.99 -13.22
C TYR A 46 9.63 -10.97 -13.66
N ASN A 47 9.20 -9.95 -14.39
CA ASN A 47 10.06 -8.85 -14.84
C ASN A 47 10.05 -7.74 -13.78
N LEU A 48 10.97 -7.86 -12.81
CA LEU A 48 11.09 -6.98 -11.65
C LEU A 48 12.53 -6.47 -11.45
N GLN A 49 13.38 -6.57 -12.49
CA GLN A 49 14.81 -6.24 -12.40
C GLN A 49 15.08 -4.80 -11.97
N GLU A 50 14.15 -3.88 -12.25
CA GLU A 50 14.21 -2.48 -11.83
C GLU A 50 14.16 -2.29 -10.32
N TYR A 51 13.62 -3.27 -9.58
CA TYR A 51 13.43 -3.21 -8.13
C TYR A 51 14.44 -4.05 -7.36
N TYR A 52 15.40 -4.69 -8.05
CA TYR A 52 16.33 -5.61 -7.41
C TYR A 52 17.24 -4.89 -6.41
N VAL A 53 17.24 -5.41 -5.19
CA VAL A 53 18.17 -5.11 -4.11
C VAL A 53 19.16 -6.26 -4.01
N GLU A 54 20.34 -6.05 -3.41
CA GLU A 54 21.32 -7.12 -3.20
C GLU A 54 20.69 -8.29 -2.44
N ASP A 55 20.84 -9.51 -2.98
CA ASP A 55 20.35 -10.73 -2.34
C ASP A 55 21.00 -10.88 -0.96
N THR A 56 20.19 -10.86 0.09
CA THR A 56 20.69 -11.07 1.45
C THR A 56 21.15 -12.52 1.65
N GLN A 57 21.99 -12.78 2.64
CA GLN A 57 22.50 -14.13 2.92
C GLN A 57 21.38 -15.16 3.19
N LYS A 58 20.17 -14.71 3.56
CA LYS A 58 18.93 -15.51 3.68
C LYS A 58 18.37 -15.94 2.32
N ASN A 59 18.47 -15.08 1.30
CA ASN A 59 17.93 -15.27 -0.04
C ASN A 59 18.88 -16.12 -0.90
N VAL A 60 20.18 -15.90 -0.74
CA VAL A 60 21.24 -16.76 -1.32
C VAL A 60 21.24 -18.16 -0.67
N ALA A 61 20.92 -18.26 0.63
CA ALA A 61 20.78 -19.54 1.32
C ALA A 61 19.51 -20.31 0.92
N ALA A 62 18.40 -19.64 0.62
CA ALA A 62 17.17 -20.27 0.13
C ALA A 62 17.37 -20.93 -1.25
N ALA A 63 18.08 -20.26 -2.16
CA ALA A 63 18.49 -20.82 -3.46
C ALA A 63 19.38 -22.08 -3.32
N SER A 64 20.18 -22.17 -2.25
CA SER A 64 20.99 -23.37 -1.95
C SER A 64 20.25 -24.44 -1.11
N SER A 65 19.05 -24.16 -0.58
CA SER A 65 18.37 -25.03 0.40
C SER A 65 17.47 -26.12 -0.19
N ILE A 66 17.51 -26.38 -1.51
CA ILE A 66 16.99 -27.64 -2.08
C ILE A 66 17.92 -28.85 -1.76
N GLN A 67 19.06 -28.65 -1.08
CA GLN A 67 19.86 -29.76 -0.54
C GLN A 67 20.11 -29.67 0.99
N LEU A 68 19.29 -30.45 1.72
CA LEU A 68 19.61 -31.23 2.93
C LEU A 68 20.38 -30.60 4.14
N LYS A 69 19.72 -30.77 5.30
CA LYS A 69 20.22 -31.07 6.67
C LYS A 69 20.57 -29.92 7.63
N ILE A 70 19.64 -29.76 8.58
CA ILE A 70 19.81 -29.61 10.04
C ILE A 70 21.27 -29.64 10.54
N GLY A 71 21.69 -28.56 11.20
CA GLY A 71 22.90 -28.51 12.02
C GLY A 71 23.19 -27.11 12.57
N ALA A 72 23.09 -26.99 13.90
CA ALA A 72 23.21 -25.81 14.75
C ALA A 72 24.43 -24.86 14.57
N ASP A 73 24.19 -23.60 14.95
CA ASP A 73 24.88 -22.83 16.01
C ASP A 73 25.48 -21.47 15.57
N LYS A 74 25.27 -20.45 16.41
CA LYS A 74 26.00 -19.17 16.68
C LYS A 74 26.72 -18.44 15.52
N ASP A 75 26.78 -17.11 15.44
CA ASP A 75 26.90 -16.07 16.46
C ASP A 75 26.66 -14.68 15.83
N ARG A 76 26.03 -13.80 16.60
CA ARG A 76 26.23 -12.34 16.76
C ARG A 76 27.13 -11.58 15.77
N GLY A 77 26.61 -10.48 15.21
CA GLY A 77 27.40 -9.40 14.62
C GLY A 77 26.57 -8.21 14.15
N VAL A 78 26.47 -7.16 14.98
CA VAL A 78 25.89 -5.86 14.63
C VAL A 78 26.89 -5.12 13.73
N ALA A 79 26.46 -4.67 12.56
CA ALA A 79 27.19 -3.67 11.78
C ALA A 79 26.20 -2.70 11.13
N GLN A 80 26.21 -1.47 11.65
CA GLN A 80 25.58 -0.29 11.08
C GLN A 80 26.19 0.00 9.71
N ARG A 81 25.37 0.30 8.70
CA ARG A 81 25.79 1.07 7.52
C ARG A 81 24.72 2.09 7.15
N GLU A 82 25.17 3.33 7.09
CA GLU A 82 24.45 4.52 6.65
C GLU A 82 24.10 4.43 5.14
N PRO A 83 23.07 5.14 4.67
CA PRO A 83 22.53 4.99 3.32
C PRO A 83 23.28 5.88 2.31
N GLU A 84 23.83 5.28 1.25
CA GLU A 84 24.29 6.02 0.07
C GLU A 84 23.31 5.86 -1.09
N GLY A 85 22.88 7.02 -1.62
CA GLY A 85 22.22 7.15 -2.91
C GLY A 85 20.77 7.60 -2.84
N VAL A 86 20.53 8.85 -2.45
CA VAL A 86 19.21 9.50 -2.62
C VAL A 86 18.88 9.52 -4.13
N PRO A 87 17.89 8.76 -4.61
CA PRO A 87 17.35 8.98 -5.94
C PRO A 87 16.68 10.35 -5.91
N ALA A 88 16.83 11.15 -6.97
CA ALA A 88 16.16 12.45 -7.07
C ALA A 88 14.68 12.29 -6.70
N PRO A 89 14.10 13.20 -5.88
CA PRO A 89 12.77 13.02 -5.35
C PRO A 89 11.80 12.93 -6.53
N VAL A 90 11.23 11.73 -6.71
CA VAL A 90 10.06 11.54 -7.56
C VAL A 90 9.02 12.54 -7.05
N PRO A 91 8.32 13.30 -7.92
CA PRO A 91 7.35 14.26 -7.45
C PRO A 91 6.33 13.56 -6.54
N TYR A 92 6.42 13.81 -5.25
CA TYR A 92 5.55 13.21 -4.25
C TYR A 92 4.15 13.76 -4.45
N GLN A 93 3.24 12.92 -4.97
CA GLN A 93 1.83 13.30 -5.11
C GLN A 93 1.21 13.28 -3.71
N ARG A 94 0.63 14.41 -3.30
CA ARG A 94 -0.10 14.48 -2.03
C ARG A 94 -1.50 13.92 -2.21
N LEU A 95 -2.07 13.40 -1.12
CA LEU A 95 -3.45 12.90 -1.16
C LEU A 95 -4.42 13.96 -1.71
N ARG A 96 -4.30 15.23 -1.28
CA ARG A 96 -5.14 16.34 -1.76
C ARG A 96 -5.06 16.59 -3.26
N ASP A 97 -3.91 16.28 -3.87
CA ASP A 97 -3.69 16.47 -5.30
C ASP A 97 -4.26 15.28 -6.08
N LEU A 98 -4.18 14.07 -5.49
CA LEU A 98 -4.82 12.88 -6.03
C LEU A 98 -6.34 13.05 -6.04
N ILE A 99 -6.95 13.40 -4.91
CA ILE A 99 -8.42 13.42 -4.73
C ILE A 99 -9.11 14.70 -5.26
N GLN A 100 -8.43 15.46 -6.13
CA GLN A 100 -9.05 16.55 -6.89
C GLN A 100 -10.20 16.03 -7.76
N SER A 101 -10.08 14.80 -8.25
CA SER A 101 -11.18 14.05 -8.86
C SER A 101 -11.80 13.07 -7.86
N PRO A 102 -13.11 12.82 -7.93
CA PRO A 102 -13.76 11.84 -7.07
C PRO A 102 -13.30 10.43 -7.42
N PHE A 103 -12.92 9.68 -6.39
CA PHE A 103 -12.70 8.24 -6.44
C PHE A 103 -13.81 7.53 -5.68
N LEU A 104 -14.20 6.36 -6.16
CA LEU A 104 -15.23 5.54 -5.52
C LEU A 104 -14.59 4.33 -4.84
N GLU A 105 -15.22 3.88 -3.76
CA GLU A 105 -14.83 2.66 -3.02
C GLU A 105 -13.34 2.67 -2.66
N VAL A 106 -12.92 3.70 -1.92
CA VAL A 106 -11.53 3.94 -1.55
C VAL A 106 -11.24 3.46 -0.13
N SER A 107 -10.15 2.73 0.05
CA SER A 107 -9.59 2.41 1.36
C SER A 107 -8.23 3.09 1.52
N LEU A 108 -8.03 3.80 2.63
CA LEU A 108 -6.78 4.50 2.91
C LEU A 108 -5.94 3.68 3.89
N THR A 109 -4.77 3.20 3.47
CA THR A 109 -3.90 2.35 4.28
C THR A 109 -2.62 3.07 4.69
N HIS A 110 -2.02 2.64 5.80
CA HIS A 110 -0.71 3.11 6.22
C HIS A 110 0.38 2.23 5.59
N GLU A 111 1.53 2.80 5.22
CA GLU A 111 2.63 2.07 4.55
C GLU A 111 3.10 0.82 5.31
N GLU A 112 3.08 0.87 6.65
CA GLU A 112 3.54 -0.22 7.52
C GLU A 112 2.42 -1.20 7.92
N GLU A 113 1.14 -0.89 7.63
CA GLU A 113 -0.01 -1.71 8.03
C GLU A 113 -0.57 -2.52 6.85
N TYR A 114 0.13 -3.60 6.52
CA TYR A 114 -0.33 -4.54 5.50
C TYR A 114 -1.49 -5.41 6.01
N HIS A 115 -2.55 -5.54 5.22
CA HIS A 115 -3.73 -6.40 5.47
C HIS A 115 -4.66 -5.99 6.62
N LYS A 116 -4.68 -4.72 7.01
CA LYS A 116 -5.68 -4.21 7.96
C LYS A 116 -7.03 -4.00 7.26
N ASP A 117 -8.09 -4.55 7.83
CA ASP A 117 -9.46 -4.27 7.39
C ASP A 117 -9.78 -2.82 7.72
N THR A 118 -9.78 -1.98 6.69
CA THR A 118 -9.90 -0.53 6.81
C THR A 118 -11.21 -0.07 6.18
N PRO A 119 -11.94 0.89 6.77
CA PRO A 119 -13.23 1.31 6.25
C PRO A 119 -13.16 1.71 4.77
N VAL A 120 -14.13 1.24 3.99
CA VAL A 120 -14.26 1.62 2.58
C VAL A 120 -15.07 2.90 2.50
N ILE A 121 -14.42 3.97 2.05
CA ILE A 121 -15.02 5.27 1.81
C ILE A 121 -15.76 5.20 0.48
N PRO A 122 -17.10 5.40 0.45
CA PRO A 122 -17.89 5.25 -0.77
C PRO A 122 -17.45 6.21 -1.87
N GLU A 123 -17.15 7.45 -1.51
CA GLU A 123 -16.62 8.47 -2.41
C GLU A 123 -15.59 9.33 -1.67
N LEU A 124 -14.39 9.46 -2.22
CA LEU A 124 -13.34 10.31 -1.70
C LEU A 124 -13.00 11.41 -2.70
N CYS A 125 -13.19 12.66 -2.28
CA CYS A 125 -12.84 13.85 -3.06
C CYS A 125 -12.52 15.03 -2.14
N ILE A 126 -11.74 16.00 -2.61
CA ILE A 126 -11.46 17.20 -1.84
C ILE A 126 -12.73 18.04 -1.56
N ASP A 127 -13.72 17.98 -2.45
CA ASP A 127 -14.96 18.78 -2.32
C ASP A 127 -15.91 18.27 -1.24
N ILE A 128 -15.81 16.99 -0.86
CA ILE A 128 -16.68 16.42 0.18
C ILE A 128 -16.29 16.89 1.59
N LEU A 129 -15.17 17.60 1.72
CA LEU A 129 -14.73 18.20 2.98
C LEU A 129 -15.14 19.67 3.04
N THR A 130 -15.65 20.11 4.19
CA THR A 130 -15.80 21.54 4.48
C THR A 130 -14.43 22.20 4.64
N GLU A 131 -14.36 23.54 4.63
CA GLU A 131 -13.10 24.25 4.91
C GLU A 131 -12.54 23.92 6.31
N ALA A 132 -13.42 23.68 7.29
CA ALA A 132 -13.02 23.22 8.62
C ALA A 132 -12.46 21.79 8.58
N GLY A 133 -13.06 20.89 7.78
CA GLY A 133 -12.55 19.54 7.54
C GLY A 133 -11.19 19.56 6.86
N LYS A 134 -11.01 20.37 5.82
CA LYS A 134 -9.71 20.52 5.12
C LYS A 134 -8.60 21.02 6.05
N THR A 135 -8.95 21.88 7.00
CA THR A 135 -8.00 22.41 7.99
C THR A 135 -7.67 21.37 9.06
N GLU A 136 -8.67 20.65 9.58
CA GLU A 136 -8.48 19.63 10.61
C GLU A 136 -7.64 18.46 10.08
N TRP A 137 -7.94 17.98 8.88
CA TRP A 137 -7.29 16.81 8.26
C TRP A 137 -6.14 17.20 7.33
N ALA A 138 -5.59 18.41 7.49
CA ALA A 138 -4.53 18.94 6.64
C ALA A 138 -3.31 18.00 6.61
N ASP A 139 -2.99 17.36 7.73
CA ASP A 139 -1.90 16.40 7.86
C ASP A 139 -2.09 15.16 6.98
N ILE A 140 -3.32 14.64 6.90
CA ILE A 140 -3.66 13.51 6.02
C ILE A 140 -3.74 13.96 4.57
N LEU A 141 -4.29 15.14 4.32
CA LEU A 141 -4.41 15.70 2.97
C LEU A 141 -3.06 16.09 2.35
N ASP A 142 -2.09 16.50 3.18
CA ASP A 142 -0.71 16.78 2.76
C ASP A 142 0.17 15.53 2.76
N ALA A 143 -0.35 14.39 3.23
CA ALA A 143 0.37 13.13 3.25
C ALA A 143 0.79 12.71 1.85
N GLU A 144 1.95 12.06 1.80
CA GLU A 144 2.50 11.51 0.58
C GLU A 144 1.81 10.21 0.23
N VAL A 145 1.40 10.09 -1.03
CA VAL A 145 0.86 8.83 -1.57
C VAL A 145 2.02 7.93 -1.94
N CYS A 146 2.22 6.86 -1.15
CA CYS A 146 3.23 5.84 -1.42
C CYS A 146 2.85 4.97 -2.61
N GLN A 147 1.59 4.51 -2.62
CA GLN A 147 1.13 3.50 -3.56
C GLN A 147 -0.37 3.63 -3.78
N VAL A 148 -0.81 3.42 -5.02
CA VAL A 148 -2.22 3.29 -5.40
C VAL A 148 -2.40 1.97 -6.12
N TYR A 149 -3.29 1.12 -5.65
CA TYR A 149 -3.51 -0.20 -6.24
C TYR A 149 -4.96 -0.67 -6.05
N MET A 150 -5.38 -1.65 -6.85
CA MET A 150 -6.69 -2.28 -6.69
C MET A 150 -6.56 -3.47 -5.74
N GLY A 151 -7.11 -3.34 -4.53
CA GLY A 151 -7.08 -4.36 -3.49
C GLY A 151 -8.41 -5.09 -3.33
N LEU A 152 -8.58 -5.75 -2.18
CA LEU A 152 -9.80 -6.53 -1.90
C LEU A 152 -11.00 -5.63 -1.58
N ASN A 153 -10.72 -4.42 -1.09
CA ASN A 153 -11.70 -3.45 -0.63
C ASN A 153 -12.02 -2.36 -1.68
N GLY A 154 -11.55 -2.53 -2.91
CA GLY A 154 -11.69 -1.55 -3.99
C GLY A 154 -10.37 -0.88 -4.32
N LEU A 155 -10.37 0.45 -4.44
CA LEU A 155 -9.16 1.23 -4.66
C LEU A 155 -8.45 1.44 -3.32
N GLU A 156 -7.23 0.94 -3.17
CA GLU A 156 -6.42 1.12 -1.97
C GLU A 156 -5.33 2.16 -2.23
N VAL A 157 -5.22 3.13 -1.31
CA VAL A 157 -4.24 4.21 -1.37
C VAL A 157 -3.42 4.17 -0.09
N SER A 158 -2.14 3.83 -0.23
CA SER A 158 -1.18 3.78 0.87
C SER A 158 -0.54 5.15 1.07
N LEU A 159 -0.51 5.63 2.30
CA LEU A 159 0.04 6.92 2.69
C LEU A 159 1.27 6.78 3.60
N VAL A 160 2.24 7.66 3.38
CA VAL A 160 3.44 7.83 4.22
C VAL A 160 3.32 9.09 5.07
N GLY A 161 3.88 9.04 6.29
CA GLY A 161 4.03 10.22 7.14
C GLY A 161 2.78 10.62 7.92
N VAL A 162 1.80 9.72 8.03
CA VAL A 162 0.55 9.92 8.79
C VAL A 162 0.47 8.93 9.94
N SER A 163 -0.05 9.36 11.09
CA SER A 163 -0.32 8.41 12.17
C SER A 163 -1.43 7.42 11.78
N PRO A 164 -1.26 6.09 11.96
CA PRO A 164 -2.31 5.11 11.69
C PRO A 164 -3.63 5.42 12.41
N SER A 165 -3.55 5.88 13.66
CA SER A 165 -4.72 6.28 14.46
C SER A 165 -5.47 7.48 13.89
N ARG A 166 -4.74 8.41 13.25
CA ARG A 166 -5.31 9.61 12.63
C ARG A 166 -5.95 9.29 11.29
N LEU A 167 -5.32 8.40 10.53
CA LEU A 167 -5.87 7.87 9.28
C LEU A 167 -7.18 7.11 9.52
N GLU A 168 -7.21 6.26 10.55
CA GLU A 168 -8.42 5.54 10.94
C GLU A 168 -9.56 6.49 11.36
N ALA A 169 -9.25 7.50 12.18
CA ALA A 169 -10.24 8.51 12.57
C ALA A 169 -10.84 9.25 11.37
N PHE A 170 -10.00 9.61 10.39
CA PHE A 170 -10.46 10.25 9.16
C PHE A 170 -11.37 9.35 8.32
N SER A 171 -10.96 8.10 8.10
CA SER A 171 -11.78 7.11 7.39
C SER A 171 -13.10 6.84 8.12
N SER A 172 -13.11 6.80 9.45
CA SER A 172 -14.34 6.66 10.25
C SER A 172 -15.27 7.85 10.10
N VAL A 173 -14.77 9.09 10.07
CA VAL A 173 -15.60 10.27 9.84
C VAL A 173 -16.25 10.22 8.46
N LEU A 174 -15.47 9.92 7.41
CA LEU A 174 -15.97 9.86 6.04
C LEU A 174 -16.94 8.71 5.77
N THR A 175 -16.91 7.67 6.61
CA THR A 175 -17.87 6.55 6.54
C THR A 175 -19.07 6.75 7.47
N GLY A 176 -19.21 7.91 8.12
CA GLY A 176 -20.33 8.22 9.00
C GLY A 176 -20.27 7.51 10.35
N GLN A 177 -19.12 6.95 10.75
CA GLN A 177 -18.91 6.32 12.06
C GLN A 177 -18.56 7.33 13.16
N CYS A 178 -19.08 8.55 13.06
CA CYS A 178 -18.92 9.61 14.06
C CYS A 178 -20.28 10.24 14.41
N THR A 179 -20.31 11.14 15.39
CA THR A 179 -21.53 11.87 15.73
C THR A 179 -21.91 12.84 14.61
N ASP A 180 -23.20 13.04 14.37
CA ASP A 180 -23.73 13.94 13.34
C ASP A 180 -23.10 15.35 13.40
N GLU A 181 -22.91 15.89 14.61
CA GLU A 181 -22.26 17.20 14.81
C GLU A 181 -20.83 17.28 14.27
N LEU A 182 -20.06 16.18 14.36
CA LEU A 182 -18.69 16.11 13.84
C LEU A 182 -18.70 15.84 12.33
N TYR A 183 -19.65 15.04 11.87
CA TYR A 183 -19.83 14.78 10.45
C TYR A 183 -20.16 16.08 9.70
N GLU A 184 -21.21 16.81 10.11
CA GLU A 184 -21.61 18.08 9.48
C GLU A 184 -20.53 19.16 9.59
N LYS A 185 -19.71 19.12 10.65
CA LYS A 185 -18.61 20.07 10.81
C LYS A 185 -17.52 19.86 9.76
N TRP A 186 -17.20 18.62 9.40
CA TRP A 186 -16.04 18.29 8.57
C TRP A 186 -16.38 17.81 7.17
N VAL A 187 -17.58 17.27 6.96
CA VAL A 187 -18.08 16.74 5.70
C VAL A 187 -19.17 17.66 5.17
N ALA A 188 -19.00 18.09 3.93
CA ALA A 188 -19.94 18.98 3.24
C ALA A 188 -21.16 18.21 2.74
N ASP A 189 -22.25 18.93 2.48
CA ASP A 189 -23.47 18.32 1.94
C ASP A 189 -23.22 17.75 0.53
N THR A 190 -23.24 16.43 0.46
CA THR A 190 -22.99 15.68 -0.78
C THR A 190 -24.02 15.97 -1.86
N GLU A 191 -25.29 16.29 -1.54
CA GLU A 191 -26.31 16.58 -2.55
C GLU A 191 -25.98 17.86 -3.34
N GLU A 192 -25.53 18.91 -2.65
CA GLU A 192 -25.14 20.17 -3.27
C GLU A 192 -23.93 19.98 -4.19
N ILE A 193 -22.95 19.16 -3.75
CA ILE A 193 -21.76 18.80 -4.53
C ILE A 193 -22.14 18.03 -5.80
N TYR A 194 -23.02 17.02 -5.69
CA TYR A 194 -23.48 16.25 -6.86
C TYR A 194 -24.20 17.14 -7.87
N LEU A 195 -25.08 18.04 -7.40
CA LEU A 195 -25.80 18.97 -8.26
C LEU A 195 -24.83 19.93 -8.97
N ALA A 196 -23.83 20.46 -8.27
CA ALA A 196 -22.81 21.35 -8.84
C ALA A 196 -22.00 20.64 -9.94
N ARG A 197 -21.55 19.41 -9.71
CA ARG A 197 -20.80 18.62 -10.69
C ARG A 197 -21.62 18.26 -11.92
N THR A 198 -22.89 17.90 -11.72
CA THR A 198 -23.80 17.57 -12.82
C THR A 198 -24.09 18.77 -13.71
N GLN A 199 -24.07 20.00 -13.17
CA GLN A 199 -24.20 21.23 -13.94
C GLN A 199 -22.93 21.58 -14.72
N GLN A 200 -21.75 21.31 -14.16
CA GLN A 200 -20.47 21.52 -14.84
C GLN A 200 -20.30 20.61 -16.06
N MET A 201 -20.77 19.35 -15.99
CA MET A 201 -20.71 18.41 -17.13
C MET A 201 -21.66 18.75 -18.29
N LYS A 202 -22.61 19.68 -18.09
CA LYS A 202 -23.59 20.09 -19.11
C LYS A 202 -23.16 21.35 -19.89
N ARG A 203 -22.00 21.93 -19.58
CA ARG A 203 -21.43 23.08 -20.27
C ARG A 203 -20.36 22.63 -21.27
#